data_AF-A0A847VGA8-F1
#
_entry.id   AF-A0A847VGA8-F1
#
_cell.length_a   1.000
_cell.length_b   1.000
_cell.length_c   1.000
_cell.angle_alpha   90.00
_cell.angle_beta   90.00
_cell.angle_gamma   90.00
#
_symmetry.space_group_name_H-M   'P 1'
#
loop_
_entity.id
_entity.type
_entity.pdbx_description
1 polymer ?
#
loop_
_entity_poly.entity_id
_entity_poly.type
_entity_poly.pdbx_seq_one_letter_code
_entity_poly.pdbx_strand_id
1 'polypeptide(L)'
;IQGVLNTFVVFLSRVIGYFVDKVLLRNERDGVGIGYYVTTIVLDLVLGVLAAVIVAWFSRQREYRADLGSAQLLGDKRPMINALARLGGLDPGELPQSVKAMGISGRPSGVMALFSSHPPIEDRIRALQQA
;
A
#
# COMPACT_ATOMS: atom_id res chain seq x y z
N ILE A 1 5.25 -4.50 7.57
CA ILE A 1 4.01 -3.70 7.82
C ILE A 1 2.77 -4.38 7.27
N GLN A 2 2.79 -4.91 6.05
CA GLN A 2 1.64 -5.59 5.44
C GLN A 2 1.15 -6.80 6.24
N GLY A 3 2.07 -7.67 6.71
CA GLY A 3 1.69 -8.80 7.58
C GLY A 3 1.04 -8.34 8.90
N VAL A 4 1.54 -7.27 9.50
CA VAL A 4 0.97 -6.68 10.73
C VAL A 4 -0.44 -6.16 10.46
N LEU A 5 -0.63 -5.41 9.37
CA LEU A 5 -1.95 -4.88 8.99
C LEU A 5 -2.94 -6.01 8.63
N ASN A 6 -2.50 -7.06 7.96
CA ASN A 6 -3.34 -8.22 7.68
C ASN A 6 -3.82 -8.91 8.97
N THR A 7 -2.93 -9.06 9.96
CA THR A 7 -3.31 -9.59 11.27
C THR A 7 -4.37 -8.72 11.95
N PHE A 8 -4.24 -7.39 11.88
CA PHE A 8 -5.25 -6.49 12.44
C PHE A 8 -6.59 -6.58 11.71
N VAL A 9 -6.59 -6.64 10.38
CA VAL A 9 -7.81 -6.84 9.58
C VAL A 9 -8.52 -8.11 10.02
N VAL A 10 -7.83 -9.25 9.97
CA VAL A 10 -8.41 -10.54 10.32
C VAL A 10 -8.88 -10.58 11.78
N PHE A 11 -8.10 -10.03 12.70
CA PHE A 11 -8.46 -9.99 14.11
C PHE A 11 -9.71 -9.14 14.36
N LEU A 12 -9.76 -7.91 13.84
CA LEU A 12 -10.89 -7.00 14.03
C LEU A 12 -12.15 -7.51 13.33
N SER A 13 -12.03 -8.00 12.10
CA SER A 13 -13.15 -8.62 11.38
C SER A 13 -13.77 -9.75 12.19
N ARG A 14 -12.95 -10.61 12.79
CA ARG A 14 -13.44 -11.72 13.63
C ARG A 14 -14.11 -11.21 14.89
N VAL A 15 -13.48 -10.32 15.66
CA VAL A 15 -14.05 -9.77 16.90
C VAL A 15 -15.39 -9.09 16.65
N ILE A 16 -15.46 -8.24 15.62
CA ILE A 16 -16.70 -7.54 15.26
C ILE A 16 -17.73 -8.52 14.71
N GLY A 17 -17.32 -9.49 13.88
CA GLY A 17 -18.21 -10.54 13.37
C GLY A 17 -18.87 -11.33 14.50
N TYR A 18 -18.11 -11.73 15.52
CA TYR A 18 -18.65 -12.42 16.70
C TYR A 18 -19.63 -11.52 17.47
N PHE A 19 -19.27 -10.24 17.65
CA PHE A 19 -20.12 -9.28 18.34
C PHE A 19 -21.45 -9.06 17.60
N VAL A 20 -21.42 -8.86 16.28
CA VAL A 20 -22.62 -8.65 15.47
C VAL A 20 -23.52 -9.90 15.48
N ASP A 21 -22.95 -11.09 15.33
CA ASP A 21 -23.72 -12.33 15.33
C ASP A 21 -24.40 -12.62 16.67
N LYS A 22 -23.66 -12.46 17.78
CA LYS A 22 -24.15 -12.80 19.12
C LYS A 22 -24.99 -11.71 19.77
N VAL A 23 -24.60 -10.44 19.63
CA VAL A 23 -25.25 -9.32 20.31
C VAL A 23 -26.35 -8.71 19.46
N LEU A 24 -26.08 -8.46 18.18
CA LEU A 24 -26.98 -7.69 17.32
C LEU A 24 -28.04 -8.58 16.68
N LEU A 25 -27.62 -9.73 16.15
CA LEU A 25 -28.50 -10.72 15.53
C LEU A 25 -29.07 -11.73 16.55
N ARG A 26 -28.67 -11.62 17.82
CA ARG A 26 -29.13 -12.45 18.95
C ARG A 26 -29.15 -13.94 18.59
N ASN A 27 -28.07 -14.43 17.98
CA ASN A 27 -28.00 -15.82 17.59
C ASN A 27 -27.77 -16.73 18.81
N GLU A 28 -28.86 -17.37 19.25
CA GLU A 28 -28.91 -18.27 20.42
C GLU A 28 -28.33 -19.67 20.17
N ARG A 29 -27.91 -19.99 18.93
CA ARG A 29 -27.28 -21.29 18.63
C ARG A 29 -25.86 -21.35 19.21
N ASP A 30 -25.41 -22.53 19.65
CA ASP A 30 -24.07 -22.73 20.22
C ASP A 30 -22.91 -22.42 19.24
N GLY A 31 -23.20 -22.29 17.94
CA GLY A 31 -22.23 -21.96 16.89
C GLY A 31 -22.27 -20.51 16.40
N VAL A 32 -21.37 -20.21 15.46
CA VAL A 32 -21.42 -18.96 14.66
C VAL A 32 -22.53 -19.05 13.62
N GLY A 33 -23.34 -18.01 13.53
CA GLY A 33 -24.43 -17.89 12.58
C GLY A 33 -23.98 -17.33 11.24
N ILE A 34 -24.93 -17.22 10.31
CA ILE A 34 -24.69 -16.58 9.01
C ILE A 34 -24.27 -15.10 9.17
N GLY A 35 -24.72 -14.46 10.24
CA GLY A 35 -24.37 -13.08 10.59
C GLY A 35 -22.87 -12.88 10.78
N TYR A 36 -22.22 -13.83 11.45
CA TYR A 36 -20.78 -13.86 11.61
C TYR A 36 -20.09 -13.87 10.24
N TYR A 37 -20.41 -14.86 9.40
CA TYR A 37 -19.74 -15.03 8.10
C TYR A 37 -19.91 -13.82 7.19
N VAL A 38 -21.14 -13.32 7.06
CA VAL A 38 -21.43 -12.13 6.23
C VAL A 38 -20.66 -10.92 6.75
N THR A 39 -20.72 -10.68 8.06
CA THR A 39 -20.02 -9.53 8.68
C THR A 39 -18.51 -9.65 8.50
N THR A 40 -17.92 -10.83 8.71
CA THR A 40 -16.47 -11.02 8.55
C THR A 40 -16.02 -10.81 7.11
N ILE A 41 -16.76 -11.31 6.12
CA ILE A 41 -16.42 -11.14 4.70
C ILE A 41 -16.46 -9.67 4.30
N VAL A 42 -17.51 -8.96 4.72
CA VAL A 42 -17.64 -7.52 4.43
C VAL A 42 -16.52 -6.72 5.10
N LEU A 43 -16.22 -7.00 6.37
CA LEU A 43 -15.15 -6.31 7.08
C LEU A 43 -13.76 -6.65 6.52
N ASP A 44 -13.49 -7.89 6.15
CA ASP A 44 -12.22 -8.27 5.52
C ASP A 44 -12.00 -7.51 4.21
N LEU A 45 -13.05 -7.34 3.40
CA LEU A 45 -12.96 -6.55 2.17
C LEU A 45 -12.71 -5.07 2.47
N VAL A 46 -13.51 -4.46 3.35
CA VAL A 46 -13.43 -3.02 3.63
C VAL A 46 -12.13 -2.66 4.36
N LEU A 47 -11.83 -3.36 5.46
CA LEU A 47 -10.61 -3.14 6.22
C LEU A 47 -9.37 -3.56 5.42
N GLY A 48 -9.47 -4.57 4.55
CA GLY A 48 -8.40 -4.97 3.65
C GLY A 48 -8.02 -3.88 2.64
N VAL A 49 -9.02 -3.22 2.02
CA VAL A 49 -8.78 -2.07 1.14
C VAL A 49 -8.15 -0.91 1.91
N LEU A 50 -8.66 -0.57 3.09
CA LEU A 50 -8.08 0.47 3.94
C LEU A 50 -6.63 0.15 4.35
N ALA A 51 -6.37 -1.11 4.74
CA ALA A 51 -5.03 -1.57 5.06
C ALA A 51 -4.09 -1.44 3.86
N ALA A 52 -4.53 -1.78 2.65
CA ALA A 52 -3.72 -1.63 1.44
C ALA A 52 -3.32 -0.17 1.17
N VAL A 53 -4.25 0.78 1.36
CA VAL A 53 -3.98 2.22 1.25
C VAL A 53 -2.92 2.66 2.28
N ILE A 54 -3.05 2.21 3.54
CA ILE A 54 -2.09 2.52 4.60
C ILE A 54 -0.71 1.93 4.29
N VAL A 55 -0.63 0.67 3.82
CA VAL A 55 0.63 0.04 3.41
C VAL A 55 1.29 0.85 2.30
N ALA A 56 0.53 1.21 1.26
CA ALA A 56 1.06 1.96 0.13
C ALA A 56 1.57 3.35 0.55
N TRP A 57 0.82 4.05 1.41
CA TRP A 57 1.26 5.33 1.98
C TRP A 57 2.54 5.18 2.82
N PHE A 58 2.60 4.20 3.72
CA PHE A 58 3.77 3.97 4.56
C PHE A 58 5.00 3.56 3.72
N SER A 59 4.79 2.78 2.65
CA SER A 59 5.84 2.44 1.69
C SER A 59 6.46 3.70 1.11
N ARG A 60 5.63 4.64 0.60
CA ARG A 60 6.10 5.92 0.06
C ARG A 60 6.87 6.75 1.10
N GLN A 61 6.36 6.85 2.32
CA GLN A 61 7.02 7.61 3.38
C GLN A 61 8.40 7.06 3.74
N ARG A 62 8.57 5.73 3.71
CA ARG A 62 9.86 5.09 3.96
C ARG A 62 10.88 5.41 2.88
N GLU A 63 10.47 5.46 1.61
CA GLU A 63 11.34 5.84 0.50
C GLU A 63 11.84 7.29 0.63
N TYR A 64 10.93 8.24 0.91
CA TYR A 64 11.35 9.64 1.15
C TYR A 64 12.31 9.77 2.33
N ARG A 65 12.06 9.03 3.42
CA ARG A 65 12.95 9.01 4.58
C ARG A 65 14.32 8.41 4.23
N ALA A 66 14.37 7.40 3.39
CA ALA A 66 15.62 6.79 2.93
C ALA A 66 16.43 7.77 2.06
N ASP A 67 15.77 8.50 1.17
CA ASP A 67 16.40 9.53 0.33
C ASP A 67 17.02 10.64 1.18
N LEU A 68 16.25 11.15 2.16
CA LEU A 68 16.75 12.15 3.10
C LEU A 68 17.91 11.61 3.96
N GLY A 69 17.79 10.37 4.43
CA GLY A 69 18.87 9.72 5.19
C GLY A 69 20.16 9.61 4.37
N SER A 70 20.06 9.29 3.08
CA SER A 70 21.24 9.25 2.19
C SER A 70 21.91 10.62 2.06
N ALA A 71 21.11 11.69 1.88
CA ALA A 71 21.62 13.04 1.75
C ALA A 71 22.27 13.53 3.04
N GLN A 72 21.72 13.16 4.20
CA GLN A 72 22.31 13.45 5.51
C GLN A 72 23.65 12.73 5.70
N LEU A 73 23.74 11.46 5.30
CA LEU A 73 24.98 10.68 5.40
C LEU A 73 26.07 11.17 4.44
N LEU A 74 25.69 11.65 3.26
CA LEU A 74 26.61 12.19 2.24
C LEU A 74 26.96 13.66 2.48
N GLY A 75 26.22 14.37 3.34
CA GLY A 75 26.35 15.81 3.54
C GLY A 75 25.88 16.67 2.36
N ASP A 76 25.43 16.06 1.27
CA ASP A 76 24.91 16.73 0.06
C ASP A 76 23.78 15.90 -0.55
N LYS A 77 22.76 16.58 -1.08
CA LYS A 77 21.59 16.01 -1.75
C LYS A 77 21.86 15.74 -3.24
N ARG A 78 22.84 16.43 -3.83
CA ARG A 78 23.19 16.35 -5.26
C ARG A 78 23.50 14.92 -5.75
N PRO A 79 24.28 14.09 -5.03
CA PRO A 79 24.54 12.71 -5.48
C PRO A 79 23.28 11.88 -5.62
N MET A 80 22.35 11.98 -4.67
CA MET A 80 21.08 11.25 -4.70
C MET A 80 20.15 11.79 -5.80
N ILE A 81 20.03 13.12 -5.96
CA ILE A 81 19.26 13.74 -7.05
C ILE A 81 19.79 13.28 -8.42
N ASN A 82 21.11 13.26 -8.61
CA ASN A 82 21.73 12.82 -9.86
C ASN A 82 21.51 11.32 -10.13
N ALA A 83 21.58 10.49 -9.08
CA ALA A 83 21.27 9.07 -9.18
C ALA A 83 19.82 8.83 -9.58
N LEU A 84 18.87 9.52 -8.94
CA LEU A 84 17.46 9.47 -9.27
C LEU A 84 17.18 9.98 -10.69
N ALA A 85 17.80 11.08 -11.11
CA ALA A 85 17.65 11.61 -12.47
C ALA A 85 18.13 10.62 -13.53
N ARG A 86 19.24 9.91 -13.26
CA ARG A 86 19.72 8.82 -14.13
C ARG A 86 18.77 7.64 -14.15
N LEU A 87 18.20 7.25 -13.01
CA LEU A 87 17.23 6.16 -12.92
C LEU A 87 15.89 6.51 -13.61
N GLY A 88 15.42 7.75 -13.49
CA GLY A 88 14.20 8.23 -14.16
C GLY A 88 14.34 8.40 -15.67
N GLY A 89 15.57 8.60 -16.16
CA GLY A 89 15.90 8.63 -17.58
C GLY A 89 16.06 7.26 -18.23
N LEU A 90 16.11 6.18 -17.44
CA LEU A 90 16.05 4.81 -17.97
C LEU A 90 14.59 4.47 -18.23
N ASP A 91 14.20 4.40 -19.50
CA ASP A 91 12.89 3.86 -19.84
C ASP A 91 12.86 2.40 -19.35
N PRO A 92 11.90 2.01 -18.49
CA PRO A 92 11.73 0.61 -18.15
C PRO A 92 11.46 -0.11 -19.48
N GLY A 93 12.44 -0.89 -19.94
CA GLY A 93 12.47 -1.47 -21.27
C GLY A 93 11.11 -2.07 -21.65
N GLU A 94 10.75 -2.00 -22.95
CA GLU A 94 9.40 -2.33 -23.40
C GLU A 94 8.89 -3.62 -22.78
N LEU A 95 7.85 -3.50 -21.96
CA LEU A 95 7.15 -4.65 -21.42
C LEU A 95 6.63 -5.51 -22.58
N PRO A 96 6.78 -6.84 -22.53
CA PRO A 96 6.19 -7.74 -23.52
C PRO A 96 4.71 -7.41 -23.73
N GLN A 97 4.23 -7.46 -24.97
CA GLN A 97 2.85 -7.07 -25.29
C GLN A 97 1.81 -7.85 -24.47
N SER A 98 2.10 -9.09 -24.09
CA SER A 98 1.26 -9.90 -23.19
C SER A 98 1.11 -9.30 -21.79
N VAL A 99 2.14 -8.61 -21.29
CA VAL A 99 2.12 -7.93 -19.99
C VAL A 99 1.39 -6.60 -20.07
N LYS A 100 1.59 -5.84 -21.17
CA LYS A 100 0.84 -4.60 -21.44
C LYS A 100 -0.67 -4.89 -21.58
N ALA A 101 -1.05 -5.99 -22.23
CA ALA A 101 -2.44 -6.41 -22.40
C ALA A 101 -3.16 -6.76 -21.09
N MET A 102 -2.43 -7.10 -20.02
CA MET A 102 -2.97 -7.27 -18.66
C MET A 102 -3.21 -5.94 -17.93
N GLY A 103 -3.06 -4.80 -18.62
CA GLY A 103 -3.19 -3.46 -18.01
C GLY A 103 -1.99 -3.04 -17.17
N ILE A 104 -0.88 -3.79 -17.22
CA ILE A 104 0.35 -3.47 -16.49
C ILE A 104 1.16 -2.47 -17.32
N SER A 105 1.14 -1.20 -16.91
CA SER A 105 1.97 -0.14 -17.51
C SER A 105 3.30 0.02 -16.78
N GLY A 106 4.40 0.20 -17.51
CA GLY A 106 5.71 0.50 -16.92
C GLY A 106 5.80 1.88 -16.23
N ARG A 107 4.81 2.75 -16.45
CA ARG A 107 4.68 4.06 -15.80
C ARG A 107 3.27 4.18 -15.19
N PRO A 108 3.04 3.67 -13.97
CA PRO A 108 1.73 3.77 -13.33
C PRO A 108 1.35 5.25 -13.11
N SER A 109 0.23 5.68 -13.69
CA SER A 109 -0.31 7.05 -13.56
C SER A 109 -1.72 7.03 -12.96
N GLY A 110 -2.13 8.13 -12.31
CA GLY A 110 -3.49 8.28 -11.75
C GLY A 110 -3.74 7.36 -10.55
N VAL A 111 -4.91 6.72 -10.49
CA VAL A 111 -5.28 5.77 -9.41
C VAL A 111 -4.32 4.59 -9.31
N MET A 112 -3.70 4.18 -10.42
CA MET A 112 -2.72 3.09 -10.43
C MET A 112 -1.40 3.47 -9.76
N ALA A 113 -1.07 4.77 -9.71
CA ALA A 113 0.06 5.29 -8.95
C ALA A 113 -0.18 5.27 -7.43
N LEU A 114 -1.44 5.22 -6.97
CA LEU A 114 -1.73 5.03 -5.54
C LEU A 114 -1.38 3.61 -5.08
N PHE A 115 -1.43 2.64 -6.00
CA PHE A 115 -1.06 1.25 -5.78
C PHE A 115 0.39 0.93 -6.16
N SER A 116 1.17 1.90 -6.65
CA SER A 116 2.58 1.67 -6.90
C SER A 116 3.33 1.56 -5.56
N SER A 117 4.18 0.54 -5.45
CA SER A 117 4.98 0.30 -4.24
C SER A 117 5.99 1.41 -3.96
N HIS A 118 6.32 2.21 -4.97
CA HIS A 118 7.25 3.34 -4.90
C HIS A 118 6.61 4.61 -5.48
N PRO A 119 6.90 5.80 -4.91
CA PRO A 119 6.50 7.07 -5.48
C PRO A 119 7.25 7.34 -6.79
N PRO A 120 6.68 8.12 -7.73
CA PRO A 120 7.37 8.56 -8.94
C PRO A 120 8.72 9.20 -8.63
N ILE A 121 9.70 9.00 -9.52
CA ILE A 121 11.08 9.50 -9.31
C ILE A 121 11.10 11.03 -9.26
N GLU A 122 10.25 11.68 -10.04
CA GLU A 122 10.10 13.13 -10.11
C GLU A 122 9.67 13.70 -8.75
N ASP A 123 8.74 13.04 -8.06
CA ASP A 123 8.28 13.46 -6.73
C ASP A 123 9.36 13.25 -5.66
N ARG A 124 10.19 12.22 -5.80
CA ARG A 124 11.35 11.99 -4.91
C ARG A 124 12.42 13.07 -5.08
N ILE A 125 12.74 13.44 -6.33
CA ILE A 125 13.68 14.54 -6.62
C ILE A 125 13.14 15.85 -6.07
N ARG A 126 11.85 16.14 -6.27
CA ARG A 126 11.22 17.35 -5.73
C ARG A 126 11.29 17.39 -4.21
N ALA A 127 11.00 16.27 -3.54
CA ALA A 127 11.10 16.18 -2.08
C ALA A 127 12.52 16.44 -1.57
N LEU A 128 13.55 15.93 -2.25
CA LEU A 128 14.95 16.20 -1.92
C LEU A 128 15.37 17.66 -2.17
N GLN A 129 14.81 18.31 -3.19
CA GLN A 129 15.09 19.73 -3.46
C GLN A 129 14.43 20.67 -2.44
N GLN A 130 13.32 20.25 -1.83
CA GLN A 130 12.54 21.04 -0.87
C GLN A 130 12.93 20.80 0.59
N ALA A 131 13.46 19.63 0.91
CA ALA A 131 14.10 19.35 2.20
C ALA A 131 15.42 20.11 2.34
#